data_AF-V7PJQ8-F1
#
_entry.id   AF-V7PJQ8-F1
#
_cell.length_a   1.000
_cell.length_b   1.000
_cell.length_c   1.000
_cell.angle_alpha   90.00
_cell.angle_beta   90.00
_cell.angle_gamma   90.00
#
_symmetry.space_group_name_H-M   'P 1'
#
loop_
_entity.id
_entity.type
_entity.pdbx_description
1 polymer ?
#
loop_
_entity_poly.entity_id
_entity_poly.type
_entity_poly.pdbx_seq_one_letter_code
_entity_poly.pdbx_strand_id
1 'polypeptide(L)'
;MNKRDGKNKHGNQKDKNDKSGGSKISNKTTKNEKTIKENEKKQDNLIEEMNIENGVIGNEKKDINGSEKNDCTKKENNENKTQNNKNNDDTKKKNNKKGNNNNGGNKNGNGNNQGNEKGGKKSKGKKKGDKLDSILDEFKKEIGEIQIKKCEEKKEEKAEEIKYKIDFDLDEIKKIKKSIIIKEHLVEEQDNKHIRLLNNWPQVENSIQTNPATIPIEMVYKNKNYPVGEILNYNNYVLSGQSLQEKKELEKLSIDYYQDLRKAAECHRQVRKYIQSYIKPGRKMIDIVQKTEQKTKELILSHKLKCGWGFPTGCSLNNCAAHYTPNYGDETVLKEDDVCKLDFGVHVNGYIIDCAFTIAFNDKYDNLIKATQDGTNTGIKEAGIDARMCDIGEAIQEAIESYEIELNQKVYPIKPISNLRGHSICKYVIHGGKCVPIVKQQEKHEIMEEGDLFAIETFASTGKGFVVHDNDCSHYMRNRDVQYAPIRLNSAKTLLKVINDKFDTLPFCNRWLDDLGQTRHFMALKTLVDLNIVEPYPPLCDIKNSFTSQMEHTILLRPTCKEVLSRGPDF
;
A
#
# COMPACT_ATOMS: atom_id res chain seq x y z
N MET A 1 44.90 -19.72 -65.17
CA MET A 1 44.99 -21.10 -64.63
C MET A 1 43.56 -21.66 -64.52
N ASN A 2 43.34 -22.89 -65.02
CA ASN A 2 42.23 -23.85 -64.79
C ASN A 2 40.80 -23.32 -64.47
N LYS A 3 39.80 -23.47 -65.37
CA LYS A 3 39.01 -24.70 -65.70
C LYS A 3 38.09 -25.14 -64.53
N ARG A 4 36.78 -25.38 -64.68
CA ARG A 4 35.94 -25.98 -65.76
C ARG A 4 34.55 -25.32 -65.80
N ASP A 5 33.94 -25.09 -66.97
CA ASP A 5 33.01 -25.97 -67.73
C ASP A 5 31.73 -26.39 -66.97
N GLY A 6 30.49 -26.23 -67.46
CA GLY A 6 30.00 -25.54 -68.66
C GLY A 6 28.63 -26.04 -69.18
N LYS A 7 27.97 -25.22 -70.02
CA LYS A 7 26.82 -25.52 -70.94
C LYS A 7 25.42 -25.83 -70.33
N ASN A 8 24.30 -25.69 -71.06
CA ASN A 8 23.82 -24.73 -72.10
C ASN A 8 22.34 -25.08 -72.47
N LYS A 9 21.64 -24.19 -73.21
CA LYS A 9 20.37 -24.40 -73.98
C LYS A 9 19.05 -24.52 -73.17
N HIS A 10 17.86 -24.24 -73.73
CA HIS A 10 17.34 -23.23 -74.69
C HIS A 10 15.83 -23.51 -74.94
N GLY A 11 15.03 -22.50 -75.34
CA GLY A 11 13.63 -22.65 -75.77
C GLY A 11 12.62 -22.31 -74.66
N ASN A 12 11.84 -21.22 -74.63
CA ASN A 12 11.29 -20.24 -75.61
C ASN A 12 9.89 -20.58 -76.15
N GLN A 13 9.06 -19.53 -76.37
CA GLN A 13 7.67 -19.48 -76.87
C GLN A 13 6.56 -19.84 -75.84
N LYS A 14 5.60 -18.95 -75.52
CA LYS A 14 4.48 -18.33 -76.32
C LYS A 14 3.32 -19.33 -76.55
N ASP A 15 2.03 -18.96 -76.58
CA ASP A 15 1.30 -17.68 -76.55
C ASP A 15 -0.21 -17.95 -76.25
N LYS A 16 -1.04 -16.91 -75.99
CA LYS A 16 -2.55 -16.85 -76.04
C LYS A 16 -3.34 -17.55 -74.90
N ASN A 17 -4.30 -16.91 -74.21
CA ASN A 17 -5.56 -16.21 -74.60
C ASN A 17 -6.74 -17.14 -74.92
N ASP A 18 -7.74 -17.17 -74.02
CA ASP A 18 -9.19 -16.88 -74.23
C ASP A 18 -10.00 -17.48 -73.06
N LYS A 19 -10.72 -16.70 -72.25
CA LYS A 19 -12.04 -16.04 -72.43
C LYS A 19 -13.28 -16.93 -72.21
N SER A 20 -14.17 -16.39 -71.36
CA SER A 20 -15.63 -16.61 -71.28
C SER A 20 -16.15 -17.91 -70.64
N GLY A 21 -17.33 -17.81 -70.01
CA GLY A 21 -18.08 -18.97 -69.50
C GLY A 21 -18.66 -18.80 -68.09
N GLY A 22 -19.57 -17.85 -67.88
CA GLY A 22 -20.38 -17.82 -66.65
C GLY A 22 -21.64 -18.66 -66.79
N SER A 23 -22.04 -19.39 -65.74
CA SER A 23 -23.41 -19.88 -65.59
C SER A 23 -23.80 -20.06 -64.12
N LYS A 24 -25.09 -19.91 -63.82
CA LYS A 24 -25.68 -19.95 -62.48
C LYS A 24 -26.04 -21.39 -62.08
N ILE A 25 -25.81 -21.76 -60.82
CA ILE A 25 -26.52 -22.87 -60.15
C ILE A 25 -26.98 -22.42 -58.75
N SER A 26 -28.16 -22.86 -58.34
CA SER A 26 -28.96 -22.36 -57.23
C SER A 26 -28.89 -23.21 -55.94
N ASN A 27 -28.95 -22.53 -54.79
CA ASN A 27 -29.53 -22.93 -53.49
C ASN A 27 -29.65 -24.42 -53.13
N LYS A 28 -28.86 -24.90 -52.14
CA LYS A 28 -29.31 -25.99 -51.24
C LYS A 28 -28.51 -26.15 -49.91
N THR A 29 -28.61 -25.21 -48.96
CA THR A 29 -28.00 -25.39 -47.61
C THR A 29 -28.71 -24.67 -46.46
N THR A 30 -30.01 -24.90 -46.27
CA THR A 30 -30.75 -24.45 -45.07
C THR A 30 -31.17 -25.63 -44.20
N LYS A 31 -30.23 -26.16 -43.38
CA LYS A 31 -30.59 -27.16 -42.35
C LYS A 31 -29.67 -27.33 -41.11
N ASN A 32 -28.61 -26.51 -40.92
CA ASN A 32 -27.70 -26.66 -39.77
C ASN A 32 -27.78 -25.54 -38.69
N GLU A 33 -28.56 -24.47 -38.89
CA GLU A 33 -28.61 -23.34 -37.93
C GLU A 33 -29.70 -23.47 -36.83
N LYS A 34 -30.56 -24.51 -36.90
CA LYS A 34 -31.59 -24.73 -35.86
C LYS A 34 -31.10 -25.58 -34.68
N THR A 35 -30.14 -26.48 -34.89
CA THR A 35 -29.70 -27.44 -33.87
C THR A 35 -28.74 -26.84 -32.83
N ILE A 36 -28.16 -25.66 -33.09
CA ILE A 36 -27.25 -24.97 -32.16
C ILE A 36 -28.04 -24.13 -31.15
N LYS A 37 -29.08 -23.41 -31.61
CA LYS A 37 -29.91 -22.50 -30.79
C LYS A 37 -30.88 -23.20 -29.83
N GLU A 38 -31.05 -24.53 -29.94
CA GLU A 38 -31.85 -25.33 -28.98
C GLU A 38 -31.03 -25.90 -27.82
N ASN A 39 -29.70 -25.92 -27.92
CA ASN A 39 -28.83 -26.37 -26.81
C ASN A 39 -28.46 -25.22 -25.86
N GLU A 40 -28.20 -24.01 -26.37
CA GLU A 40 -27.94 -22.83 -25.53
C GLU A 40 -29.12 -22.56 -24.59
N LYS A 41 -30.36 -22.61 -25.11
CA LYS A 41 -31.59 -22.43 -24.32
C LYS A 41 -31.91 -23.51 -23.27
N LYS A 42 -31.20 -24.65 -23.27
CA LYS A 42 -31.34 -25.67 -22.23
C LYS A 42 -30.34 -25.51 -21.08
N GLN A 43 -29.32 -24.68 -21.26
CA GLN A 43 -28.30 -24.46 -20.25
C GLN A 43 -28.65 -23.28 -19.33
N ASP A 44 -29.32 -22.25 -19.86
CA ASP A 44 -29.82 -21.11 -19.08
C ASP A 44 -30.92 -21.51 -18.08
N ASN A 45 -31.87 -22.36 -18.50
CA ASN A 45 -33.01 -22.77 -17.66
C ASN A 45 -32.62 -23.63 -16.43
N LEU A 46 -31.41 -24.19 -16.36
CA LEU A 46 -30.94 -24.96 -15.20
C LEU A 46 -30.31 -24.07 -14.11
N ILE A 47 -30.06 -22.79 -14.39
CA ILE A 47 -29.43 -21.85 -13.45
C ILE A 47 -30.50 -21.07 -12.64
N GLU A 48 -31.72 -20.93 -13.17
CA GLU A 48 -32.82 -20.27 -12.44
C GLU A 48 -33.48 -21.18 -11.38
N GLU A 49 -33.56 -22.50 -11.57
CA GLU A 49 -34.21 -23.40 -10.60
C GLU A 49 -33.40 -23.66 -9.31
N MET A 50 -32.10 -23.38 -9.29
CA MET A 50 -31.27 -23.53 -8.06
C MET A 50 -31.30 -22.31 -7.13
N ASN A 51 -31.91 -21.19 -7.53
CA ASN A 51 -31.89 -19.93 -6.77
C ASN A 51 -33.16 -19.65 -5.93
N ILE A 52 -34.09 -20.60 -5.83
CA ILE A 52 -35.39 -20.39 -5.16
C ILE A 52 -35.48 -21.01 -3.75
N GLU A 53 -34.55 -21.89 -3.34
CA GLU A 53 -34.69 -22.68 -2.10
C GLU A 53 -33.96 -22.16 -0.84
N ASN A 54 -33.39 -20.95 -0.83
CA ASN A 54 -32.73 -20.38 0.36
C ASN A 54 -33.17 -18.95 0.71
N GLY A 55 -34.49 -18.73 0.80
CA GLY A 55 -35.09 -17.50 1.33
C GLY A 55 -36.23 -17.80 2.33
N VAL A 56 -36.31 -17.02 3.42
CA VAL A 56 -37.23 -17.18 4.58
C VAL A 56 -36.84 -18.42 5.42
N ILE A 57 -36.47 -18.33 6.71
CA ILE A 57 -37.12 -17.80 7.92
C ILE A 57 -35.99 -17.21 8.81
N GLY A 58 -36.09 -16.14 9.61
CA GLY A 58 -37.23 -15.54 10.32
C GLY A 58 -36.90 -15.54 11.83
N ASN A 59 -36.78 -14.36 12.46
CA ASN A 59 -36.42 -14.24 13.88
C ASN A 59 -37.54 -14.74 14.80
N GLU A 60 -37.26 -15.73 15.66
CA GLU A 60 -37.97 -15.88 16.94
C GLU A 60 -37.00 -16.09 18.11
N LYS A 61 -37.16 -15.29 19.16
CA LYS A 61 -36.64 -15.59 20.50
C LYS A 61 -37.61 -16.53 21.20
N LYS A 62 -37.10 -17.63 21.78
CA LYS A 62 -37.74 -18.25 22.96
C LYS A 62 -36.67 -18.74 23.93
N ASP A 63 -36.74 -18.23 25.16
CA ASP A 63 -36.11 -18.83 26.33
C ASP A 63 -36.74 -20.21 26.61
N ILE A 64 -35.95 -21.16 27.11
CA ILE A 64 -36.42 -22.24 28.00
C ILE A 64 -35.24 -22.70 28.87
N ASN A 65 -35.45 -22.73 30.18
CA ASN A 65 -34.54 -23.36 31.14
C ASN A 65 -34.72 -24.88 31.07
N GLY A 66 -33.62 -25.64 31.13
CA GLY A 66 -33.64 -27.10 31.11
C GLY A 66 -32.43 -27.70 31.78
N SER A 67 -32.40 -27.66 33.11
CA SER A 67 -31.38 -28.33 33.92
C SER A 67 -31.62 -29.84 33.95
N GLU A 68 -30.58 -30.65 33.75
CA GLU A 68 -30.51 -31.94 34.44
C GLU A 68 -29.06 -32.36 34.74
N LYS A 69 -28.91 -33.22 35.74
CA LYS A 69 -27.67 -33.53 36.45
C LYS A 69 -27.21 -34.98 36.20
N ASN A 70 -26.07 -35.30 36.80
CA ASN A 70 -25.50 -36.63 37.07
C ASN A 70 -24.50 -37.09 36.00
N ASP A 71 -23.38 -37.75 36.33
CA ASP A 71 -22.89 -38.10 37.66
C ASP A 71 -21.35 -38.05 37.77
N CYS A 72 -20.85 -38.02 39.01
CA CYS A 72 -19.45 -37.92 39.36
C CYS A 72 -18.83 -39.30 39.59
N THR A 73 -17.65 -39.57 39.01
CA THR A 73 -16.72 -40.56 39.59
C THR A 73 -15.29 -40.03 39.63
N LYS A 74 -14.68 -40.22 40.79
CA LYS A 74 -13.32 -39.78 41.15
C LYS A 74 -12.27 -40.67 40.47
N LYS A 75 -11.07 -40.11 40.23
CA LYS A 75 -9.82 -40.77 40.64
C LYS A 75 -8.74 -39.73 40.96
N GLU A 76 -7.88 -40.12 41.90
CA GLU A 76 -7.00 -39.23 42.65
C GLU A 76 -5.56 -39.24 42.14
N ASN A 77 -4.80 -38.23 42.59
CA ASN A 77 -3.35 -38.25 42.82
C ASN A 77 -2.39 -38.56 41.65
N ASN A 78 -1.55 -37.57 41.33
CA ASN A 78 -0.25 -37.55 42.02
C ASN A 78 0.36 -36.16 42.11
N GLU A 79 1.00 -35.90 43.25
CA GLU A 79 1.81 -34.71 43.47
C GLU A 79 3.18 -34.85 42.81
N ASN A 80 3.78 -33.72 42.40
CA ASN A 80 5.19 -33.48 42.69
C ASN A 80 5.47 -31.98 42.74
N LYS A 81 5.65 -31.48 43.96
CA LYS A 81 6.54 -30.35 44.25
C LYS A 81 7.99 -30.87 44.07
N THR A 82 9.07 -30.09 44.07
CA THR A 82 9.37 -28.99 44.99
C THR A 82 10.62 -28.22 44.52
N GLN A 83 10.68 -26.92 44.85
CA GLN A 83 11.91 -26.16 45.21
C GLN A 83 12.98 -25.94 44.11
N ASN A 84 13.83 -24.91 44.16
CA ASN A 84 13.88 -23.68 44.97
C ASN A 84 14.79 -22.66 44.29
N ASN A 85 14.49 -21.35 44.39
CA ASN A 85 15.26 -20.46 45.26
C ASN A 85 14.73 -19.02 45.24
N LYS A 86 14.52 -18.48 46.45
CA LYS A 86 14.44 -17.04 46.73
C LYS A 86 15.80 -16.56 47.25
N ASN A 87 16.07 -15.27 47.05
CA ASN A 87 16.53 -14.33 48.08
C ASN A 87 16.06 -12.94 47.56
N ASN A 88 15.31 -12.09 48.28
CA ASN A 88 15.52 -11.46 49.61
C ASN A 88 16.83 -10.62 49.65
N ASP A 89 16.88 -9.38 50.17
CA ASP A 89 15.94 -8.70 51.09
C ASP A 89 16.07 -7.14 51.06
N ASP A 90 15.01 -6.45 51.53
CA ASP A 90 14.94 -5.27 52.46
C ASP A 90 16.04 -4.16 52.55
N THR A 91 15.83 -2.90 53.02
CA THR A 91 14.66 -2.09 53.44
C THR A 91 14.99 -0.58 53.59
N LYS A 92 13.94 0.28 53.59
CA LYS A 92 13.68 1.49 54.46
C LYS A 92 14.86 2.40 54.94
N LYS A 93 14.72 3.74 54.79
CA LYS A 93 14.23 4.72 55.82
C LYS A 93 14.52 6.22 55.52
N LYS A 94 13.48 7.04 55.75
CA LYS A 94 13.44 8.43 56.24
C LYS A 94 14.72 8.99 56.94
N ASN A 95 15.11 10.26 56.69
CA ASN A 95 14.72 11.46 57.50
C ASN A 95 15.58 12.76 57.30
N ASN A 96 14.90 13.90 57.50
CA ASN A 96 15.33 15.14 58.21
C ASN A 96 16.23 16.28 57.61
N LYS A 97 15.66 17.50 57.75
CA LYS A 97 16.22 18.79 58.26
C LYS A 97 17.29 19.53 57.42
N LYS A 98 17.08 20.80 57.03
CA LYS A 98 16.87 22.10 57.75
C LYS A 98 18.18 22.86 58.06
N GLY A 99 18.26 24.08 57.52
CA GLY A 99 19.13 25.22 57.90
C GLY A 99 18.95 26.32 56.84
N ASN A 100 18.32 27.48 57.11
CA ASN A 100 18.88 28.69 57.79
C ASN A 100 20.09 29.26 57.03
N ASN A 101 20.29 30.56 56.79
CA ASN A 101 19.66 31.85 57.21
C ASN A 101 19.94 32.91 56.08
N ASN A 102 19.64 34.22 56.11
CA ASN A 102 19.10 35.20 57.08
C ASN A 102 18.48 36.38 56.26
N ASN A 103 17.32 36.98 56.61
CA ASN A 103 17.15 38.30 57.26
C ASN A 103 15.65 38.68 57.07
N GLY A 104 14.87 39.28 57.98
CA GLY A 104 15.18 40.10 59.16
C GLY A 104 15.44 41.56 58.76
N GLY A 105 14.61 42.58 59.03
CA GLY A 105 13.35 42.70 59.77
C GLY A 105 13.17 44.18 60.21
N ASN A 106 12.06 44.54 60.89
CA ASN A 106 11.78 45.85 61.53
C ASN A 106 11.61 47.10 60.61
N LYS A 107 10.91 48.19 61.00
CA LYS A 107 9.80 48.41 61.98
C LYS A 107 9.13 49.79 61.72
N ASN A 108 7.90 49.91 62.20
CA ASN A 108 7.09 51.10 62.58
C ASN A 108 7.76 52.49 62.68
N GLY A 109 6.97 53.55 62.41
CA GLY A 109 6.88 54.68 63.36
C GLY A 109 6.54 56.09 62.83
N ASN A 110 5.26 56.48 62.93
CA ASN A 110 4.71 57.83 63.20
C ASN A 110 5.43 59.14 62.80
N GLY A 111 4.70 60.04 62.11
CA GLY A 111 3.93 61.07 62.85
C GLY A 111 4.18 62.56 62.56
N ASN A 112 3.12 63.26 62.13
CA ASN A 112 2.84 64.72 62.27
C ASN A 112 3.76 65.72 61.50
N ASN A 113 3.35 66.96 61.14
CA ASN A 113 2.17 67.74 61.55
C ASN A 113 1.74 68.83 60.52
N GLN A 114 0.51 69.34 60.67
CA GLN A 114 0.01 70.72 60.37
C GLN A 114 0.03 71.32 58.93
N GLY A 115 -1.13 71.28 58.27
CA GLY A 115 -2.12 72.39 58.24
C GLY A 115 -1.80 73.76 57.60
N ASN A 116 -2.51 74.11 56.52
CA ASN A 116 -3.26 75.38 56.40
C ASN A 116 -4.21 75.41 55.19
N GLU A 117 -5.36 76.08 55.33
CA GLU A 117 -6.30 76.36 54.23
C GLU A 117 -5.86 77.56 53.38
N LYS A 118 -6.28 77.61 52.10
CA LYS A 118 -6.83 78.83 51.46
C LYS A 118 -7.32 78.64 50.02
N GLY A 119 -8.51 79.19 49.77
CA GLY A 119 -8.92 79.97 48.58
C GLY A 119 -8.47 79.53 47.18
N GLY A 120 -9.41 79.11 46.35
CA GLY A 120 -9.15 78.81 44.94
C GLY A 120 -8.95 80.02 44.02
N LYS A 121 -8.36 79.78 42.85
CA LYS A 121 -8.50 80.60 41.62
C LYS A 121 -8.13 79.77 40.39
N LYS A 122 -8.93 79.86 39.31
CA LYS A 122 -8.60 79.31 37.99
C LYS A 122 -7.53 80.16 37.31
N SER A 123 -6.45 79.57 36.81
CA SER A 123 -5.76 80.07 35.59
C SER A 123 -4.71 79.12 35.01
N LYS A 124 -4.95 78.73 33.74
CA LYS A 124 -4.01 78.40 32.64
C LYS A 124 -2.58 77.93 32.98
N GLY A 125 -2.26 76.68 32.62
CA GLY A 125 -0.89 76.20 32.40
C GLY A 125 -0.89 74.92 31.55
N LYS A 126 -0.58 75.02 30.25
CA LYS A 126 -0.61 73.92 29.26
C LYS A 126 0.81 73.38 29.00
N LYS A 127 0.92 72.14 28.52
CA LYS A 127 2.14 71.42 28.05
C LYS A 127 3.08 70.81 29.11
N LYS A 128 2.71 69.61 29.58
CA LYS A 128 3.68 68.59 30.04
C LYS A 128 3.21 67.12 29.87
N GLY A 129 2.02 66.87 29.33
CA GLY A 129 1.51 65.52 29.03
C GLY A 129 1.98 64.98 27.68
N ASP A 130 1.90 65.83 26.64
CA ASP A 130 2.09 65.49 25.22
C ASP A 130 3.39 64.71 24.91
N LYS A 131 4.45 64.89 25.71
CA LYS A 131 5.74 64.20 25.54
C LYS A 131 5.81 62.83 26.20
N LEU A 132 5.04 62.59 27.27
CA LEU A 132 4.95 61.29 27.93
C LEU A 132 4.04 60.34 27.13
N ASP A 133 2.91 60.86 26.66
CA ASP A 133 1.96 60.11 25.83
C ASP A 133 2.59 59.68 24.50
N SER A 134 3.37 60.56 23.86
CA SER A 134 4.16 60.23 22.67
C SER A 134 5.14 59.06 22.90
N ILE A 135 5.86 59.05 24.03
CA ILE A 135 6.81 57.98 24.36
C ILE A 135 6.07 56.68 24.68
N LEU A 136 4.92 56.76 25.36
CA LEU A 136 4.08 55.59 25.67
C LEU A 136 3.49 54.96 24.40
N ASP A 137 3.09 55.75 23.40
CA ASP A 137 2.56 55.24 22.15
C ASP A 137 3.66 54.66 21.24
N GLU A 138 4.87 55.24 21.27
CA GLU A 138 6.05 54.67 20.60
C GLU A 138 6.45 53.31 21.21
N PHE A 139 6.51 53.20 22.55
CA PHE A 139 6.74 51.93 23.26
C PHE A 139 5.65 50.88 22.99
N LYS A 140 4.35 51.27 22.95
CA LYS A 140 3.27 50.34 22.59
C LYS A 140 3.43 49.81 21.17
N LYS A 141 3.92 50.65 20.25
CA LYS A 141 4.12 50.28 18.85
C LYS A 141 5.27 49.29 18.70
N GLU A 142 6.42 49.54 19.36
CA GLU A 142 7.52 48.56 19.43
C GLU A 142 7.07 47.22 20.04
N ILE A 143 6.31 47.24 21.15
CA ILE A 143 5.78 46.01 21.77
C ILE A 143 4.84 45.27 20.82
N GLY A 144 4.00 45.99 20.06
CA GLY A 144 3.14 45.42 19.03
C GLY A 144 3.94 44.76 17.90
N GLU A 145 4.95 45.44 17.37
CA GLU A 145 5.84 44.91 16.32
C GLU A 145 6.64 43.68 16.79
N ILE A 146 7.11 43.66 18.05
CA ILE A 146 7.77 42.50 18.67
C ILE A 146 6.79 41.32 18.85
N GLN A 147 5.52 41.59 19.19
CA GLN A 147 4.49 40.54 19.29
C GLN A 147 4.09 39.99 17.91
N ILE A 148 4.02 40.83 16.88
CA ILE A 148 3.75 40.40 15.50
C ILE A 148 4.89 39.50 15.01
N LYS A 149 6.16 39.92 15.13
CA LYS A 149 7.32 39.10 14.76
C LYS A 149 7.34 37.75 15.47
N LYS A 150 7.10 37.71 16.79
CA LYS A 150 7.00 36.43 17.55
C LYS A 150 5.80 35.55 17.15
N CYS A 151 4.75 36.12 16.58
CA CYS A 151 3.63 35.39 16.02
C CYS A 151 3.88 34.91 14.59
N GLU A 152 4.74 35.60 13.84
CA GLU A 152 5.21 35.21 12.51
C GLU A 152 6.27 34.11 12.62
N GLU A 153 7.29 34.28 13.46
CA GLU A 153 8.27 33.23 13.82
C GLU A 153 7.56 31.93 14.26
N LYS A 154 6.55 32.02 15.15
CA LYS A 154 5.77 30.84 15.58
C LYS A 154 4.82 30.27 14.53
N LYS A 155 4.51 31.02 13.46
CA LYS A 155 3.78 30.49 12.30
C LYS A 155 4.74 29.82 11.33
N GLU A 156 5.95 30.36 11.14
CA GLU A 156 7.02 29.76 10.34
C GLU A 156 7.53 28.48 11.00
N GLU A 157 7.88 28.48 12.29
CA GLU A 157 8.24 27.27 13.06
C GLU A 157 7.16 26.19 12.95
N LYS A 158 5.88 26.55 13.03
CA LYS A 158 4.77 25.60 12.87
C LYS A 158 4.58 25.15 11.42
N ALA A 159 4.80 26.02 10.44
CA ALA A 159 4.74 25.65 9.04
C ALA A 159 5.88 24.70 8.68
N GLU A 160 7.08 24.91 9.22
CA GLU A 160 8.22 23.99 9.12
C GLU A 160 7.96 22.67 9.87
N GLU A 161 7.45 22.71 11.11
CA GLU A 161 7.11 21.49 11.87
C GLU A 161 6.00 20.67 11.20
N ILE A 162 5.05 21.31 10.50
CA ILE A 162 4.05 20.65 9.66
C ILE A 162 4.68 20.10 8.36
N LYS A 163 5.66 20.80 7.79
CA LYS A 163 6.36 20.41 6.55
C LYS A 163 7.15 19.11 6.71
N TYR A 164 7.67 18.81 7.91
CA TYR A 164 8.51 17.63 8.17
C TYR A 164 7.79 16.44 8.87
N LYS A 165 6.45 16.35 8.75
CA LYS A 165 5.65 15.27 9.36
C LYS A 165 5.19 14.23 8.34
N ILE A 166 5.79 13.03 8.37
CA ILE A 166 5.20 11.82 7.74
C ILE A 166 3.92 11.38 8.48
N ASP A 167 3.92 11.41 9.81
CA ASP A 167 2.82 10.91 10.64
C ASP A 167 1.93 12.02 11.20
N PHE A 168 0.69 11.66 11.55
CA PHE A 168 -0.13 12.45 12.47
C PHE A 168 0.14 12.06 13.92
N ASP A 169 0.09 13.03 14.83
CA ASP A 169 0.05 12.76 16.27
C ASP A 169 -1.37 12.40 16.76
N LEU A 170 -1.47 11.92 18.01
CA LEU A 170 -2.74 11.46 18.57
C LEU A 170 -3.76 12.58 18.76
N ASP A 171 -3.33 13.85 18.88
CA ASP A 171 -4.22 14.99 19.07
C ASP A 171 -4.65 15.59 17.72
N GLU A 172 -3.79 15.55 16.71
CA GLU A 172 -4.15 15.75 15.30
C GLU A 172 -5.22 14.74 14.86
N ILE A 173 -5.03 13.45 15.11
CA ILE A 173 -6.02 12.40 14.80
C ILE A 173 -7.37 12.67 15.50
N LYS A 174 -7.37 13.08 16.79
CA LYS A 174 -8.60 13.45 17.50
C LYS A 174 -9.28 14.68 16.86
N LYS A 175 -8.52 15.69 16.44
CA LYS A 175 -9.05 16.90 15.79
C LYS A 175 -9.68 16.56 14.44
N ILE A 176 -8.99 15.79 13.60
CA ILE A 176 -9.47 15.32 12.29
C ILE A 176 -10.80 14.57 12.46
N LYS A 177 -10.84 13.58 13.35
CA LYS A 177 -12.07 12.81 13.65
C LYS A 177 -13.23 13.68 14.15
N LYS A 178 -12.94 14.72 14.93
CA LYS A 178 -13.96 15.64 15.47
C LYS A 178 -14.46 16.65 14.43
N SER A 179 -13.65 16.99 13.41
CA SER A 179 -14.05 17.92 12.35
C SER A 179 -14.88 17.27 11.24
N ILE A 180 -14.76 15.95 11.03
CA ILE A 180 -15.47 15.24 9.96
C ILE A 180 -16.93 14.99 10.36
N ILE A 181 -17.84 15.42 9.50
CA ILE A 181 -19.29 15.16 9.63
C ILE A 181 -19.63 14.00 8.69
N ILE A 182 -20.07 12.87 9.27
CA ILE A 182 -20.53 11.71 8.51
C ILE A 182 -21.94 11.99 7.95
N LYS A 183 -22.10 11.83 6.64
CA LYS A 183 -23.39 11.86 5.94
C LYS A 183 -23.39 10.81 4.84
N GLU A 184 -24.48 10.07 4.73
CA GLU A 184 -24.73 9.16 3.61
C GLU A 184 -25.08 9.97 2.36
N HIS A 185 -24.53 9.55 1.22
CA HIS A 185 -24.78 10.14 -0.08
C HIS A 185 -24.48 9.14 -1.20
N LEU A 186 -25.02 9.44 -2.38
CA LEU A 186 -24.69 8.77 -3.62
C LEU A 186 -23.23 9.08 -4.01
N VAL A 187 -22.44 8.04 -4.24
CA VAL A 187 -21.16 8.13 -4.95
C VAL A 187 -21.40 7.59 -6.36
N GLU A 188 -21.29 8.48 -7.35
CA GLU A 188 -21.43 8.16 -8.77
C GLU A 188 -20.34 7.18 -9.26
N GLU A 189 -20.61 6.53 -10.39
CA GLU A 189 -19.65 5.67 -11.09
C GLU A 189 -18.38 6.48 -11.46
N GLN A 190 -17.20 5.88 -11.30
CA GLN A 190 -15.95 6.47 -11.78
C GLN A 190 -15.54 5.82 -13.11
N ASP A 191 -15.55 6.63 -14.17
CA ASP A 191 -15.03 6.22 -15.48
C ASP A 191 -13.49 6.17 -15.46
N ASN A 192 -12.96 5.01 -15.81
CA ASN A 192 -11.52 4.71 -15.86
C ASN A 192 -11.01 4.49 -17.30
N LYS A 193 -11.86 4.65 -18.32
CA LYS A 193 -11.56 4.36 -19.75
C LYS A 193 -10.36 5.09 -20.34
N HIS A 194 -9.85 6.15 -19.71
CA HIS A 194 -8.60 6.79 -20.11
C HIS A 194 -7.36 5.94 -19.78
N ILE A 195 -7.46 4.95 -18.90
CA ILE A 195 -6.40 3.98 -18.60
C ILE A 195 -6.77 2.64 -19.27
N ARG A 196 -5.80 2.02 -19.94
CA ARG A 196 -6.00 0.71 -20.58
C ARG A 196 -6.31 -0.38 -19.55
N LEU A 197 -7.38 -1.14 -19.81
CA LEU A 197 -7.72 -2.40 -19.14
C LEU A 197 -7.90 -2.33 -17.62
N LEU A 198 -8.30 -1.17 -17.10
CA LEU A 198 -8.88 -1.05 -15.76
C LEU A 198 -10.39 -0.87 -15.87
N ASN A 199 -11.14 -1.57 -15.03
CA ASN A 199 -12.59 -1.45 -14.98
C ASN A 199 -13.03 -0.16 -14.27
N ASN A 200 -14.26 0.26 -14.54
CA ASN A 200 -14.89 1.38 -13.85
C ASN A 200 -15.27 1.03 -12.40
N TRP A 201 -15.24 2.01 -11.50
CA TRP A 201 -15.75 1.78 -10.14
C TRP A 201 -17.27 1.99 -10.12
N PRO A 202 -18.05 1.03 -9.62
CA PRO A 202 -19.51 1.11 -9.62
C PRO A 202 -20.04 2.25 -8.75
N GLN A 203 -21.25 2.69 -9.07
CA GLN A 203 -22.06 3.58 -8.25
C GLN A 203 -22.37 2.94 -6.88
N VAL A 204 -22.39 3.75 -5.81
CA VAL A 204 -22.73 3.32 -4.44
C VAL A 204 -23.77 4.27 -3.85
N GLU A 205 -24.99 3.78 -3.65
CA GLU A 205 -26.14 4.64 -3.31
C GLU A 205 -26.11 5.23 -1.89
N ASN A 206 -25.57 4.47 -0.92
CA ASN A 206 -25.54 4.84 0.50
C ASN A 206 -24.10 4.88 1.03
N SER A 207 -23.21 5.60 0.35
CA SER A 207 -21.82 5.75 0.79
C SER A 207 -21.71 6.78 1.91
N ILE A 208 -20.99 6.42 2.97
CA ILE A 208 -20.47 7.39 3.95
C ILE A 208 -19.22 8.09 3.39
N GLN A 209 -18.40 7.39 2.58
CA GLN A 209 -17.18 7.93 2.01
C GLN A 209 -17.49 8.96 0.91
N THR A 210 -16.70 10.03 0.91
CA THR A 210 -16.73 11.14 -0.06
C THR A 210 -16.14 10.77 -1.41
N ASN A 211 -16.48 11.52 -2.47
CA ASN A 211 -15.86 11.41 -3.78
C ASN A 211 -15.19 12.75 -4.18
N PRO A 212 -13.85 12.85 -4.29
CA PRO A 212 -12.85 11.83 -3.97
C PRO A 212 -12.76 11.55 -2.46
N ALA A 213 -12.22 10.39 -2.10
CA ALA A 213 -12.16 9.92 -0.70
C ALA A 213 -11.34 10.85 0.22
N THR A 214 -11.94 11.22 1.36
CA THR A 214 -11.32 12.06 2.41
C THR A 214 -11.64 11.61 3.84
N ILE A 215 -12.62 10.73 4.05
CA ILE A 215 -12.96 10.22 5.39
C ILE A 215 -12.04 9.04 5.72
N PRO A 216 -11.40 8.99 6.91
CA PRO A 216 -10.60 7.85 7.33
C PRO A 216 -11.36 6.52 7.31
N ILE A 217 -10.69 5.44 6.89
CA ILE A 217 -11.31 4.10 6.72
C ILE A 217 -11.99 3.62 8.01
N GLU A 218 -11.38 3.85 9.17
CA GLU A 218 -11.93 3.48 10.48
C GLU A 218 -13.11 4.33 10.96
N MET A 219 -13.45 5.43 10.27
CA MET A 219 -14.67 6.22 10.50
C MET A 219 -15.82 5.76 9.60
N VAL A 220 -15.51 5.28 8.39
CA VAL A 220 -16.48 4.66 7.47
C VAL A 220 -16.95 3.32 8.06
N TYR A 221 -16.01 2.43 8.42
CA TYR A 221 -16.30 1.08 8.90
C TYR A 221 -16.23 1.01 10.43
N LYS A 222 -17.34 1.43 11.06
CA LYS A 222 -17.50 1.34 12.53
C LYS A 222 -17.38 -0.10 13.02
N ASN A 223 -16.95 -0.27 14.27
CA ASN A 223 -16.75 -1.57 14.93
C ASN A 223 -15.75 -2.52 14.22
N LYS A 224 -14.80 -1.99 13.44
CA LYS A 224 -13.87 -2.77 12.61
C LYS A 224 -14.56 -3.70 11.59
N ASN A 225 -15.76 -3.37 11.11
CA ASN A 225 -16.43 -4.19 10.10
C ASN A 225 -15.93 -3.83 8.68
N TYR A 226 -14.66 -4.10 8.40
CA TYR A 226 -14.06 -3.81 7.10
C TYR A 226 -14.49 -4.83 6.03
N PRO A 227 -14.62 -4.41 4.76
CA PRO A 227 -15.07 -5.30 3.69
C PRO A 227 -14.09 -6.45 3.48
N VAL A 228 -14.66 -7.65 3.28
CA VAL A 228 -13.95 -8.88 2.94
C VAL A 228 -13.40 -8.75 1.51
N GLY A 229 -12.23 -9.35 1.24
CA GLY A 229 -11.74 -9.52 -0.13
C GLY A 229 -12.59 -10.48 -0.97
N GLU A 230 -12.17 -10.74 -2.20
CA GLU A 230 -12.74 -11.83 -2.99
C GLU A 230 -12.44 -13.18 -2.31
N ILE A 231 -13.47 -14.00 -2.07
CA ILE A 231 -13.35 -15.31 -1.43
C ILE A 231 -13.34 -16.40 -2.51
N LEU A 232 -12.25 -17.16 -2.54
CA LEU A 232 -12.05 -18.30 -3.42
C LEU A 232 -11.97 -19.58 -2.58
N ASN A 233 -12.69 -20.62 -2.99
CA ASN A 233 -12.56 -21.95 -2.40
C ASN A 233 -11.26 -22.60 -2.87
N TYR A 234 -10.67 -23.48 -2.05
CA TYR A 234 -9.56 -24.32 -2.49
C TYR A 234 -10.08 -25.40 -3.45
N ASN A 235 -9.31 -25.69 -4.50
CA ASN A 235 -9.72 -26.62 -5.56
C ASN A 235 -9.84 -28.09 -5.10
N ASN A 236 -9.32 -28.43 -3.92
CA ASN A 236 -9.34 -29.78 -3.34
C ASN A 236 -9.72 -29.74 -1.85
N TYR A 237 -10.31 -30.83 -1.36
CA TYR A 237 -10.55 -31.04 0.07
C TYR A 237 -9.23 -31.00 0.84
N VAL A 238 -9.09 -30.07 1.77
CA VAL A 238 -7.89 -29.93 2.60
C VAL A 238 -7.64 -31.24 3.36
N LEU A 239 -6.47 -31.85 3.15
CA LEU A 239 -6.10 -33.16 3.71
C LEU A 239 -5.86 -33.15 5.23
N SER A 240 -6.06 -32.01 5.90
CA SER A 240 -5.66 -31.75 7.29
C SER A 240 -6.40 -32.58 8.35
N GLY A 241 -7.39 -33.41 7.98
CA GLY A 241 -8.18 -34.26 8.90
C GLY A 241 -9.09 -33.51 9.88
N GLN A 242 -8.86 -32.20 10.06
CA GLN A 242 -9.66 -31.28 10.86
C GLN A 242 -11.05 -31.06 10.27
N SER A 243 -12.04 -30.96 11.15
CA SER A 243 -13.39 -30.56 10.81
C SER A 243 -13.46 -29.08 10.37
N LEU A 244 -14.48 -28.76 9.57
CA LEU A 244 -14.79 -27.37 9.22
C LEU A 244 -15.11 -26.51 10.47
N GLN A 245 -15.56 -27.12 11.56
CA GLN A 245 -15.82 -26.37 12.80
C GLN A 245 -14.52 -25.95 13.49
N GLU A 246 -13.53 -26.82 13.60
CA GLU A 246 -12.22 -26.48 14.18
C GLU A 246 -11.55 -25.35 13.40
N LYS A 247 -11.59 -25.41 12.06
CA LYS A 247 -11.11 -24.34 11.17
C LYS A 247 -11.83 -23.01 11.39
N LYS A 248 -13.14 -23.02 11.61
CA LYS A 248 -13.93 -21.81 11.97
C LYS A 248 -13.58 -21.28 13.36
N GLU A 249 -13.26 -22.11 14.34
CA GLU A 249 -12.79 -21.64 15.65
C GLU A 249 -11.37 -21.03 15.56
N LEU A 250 -10.46 -21.62 14.77
CA LEU A 250 -9.14 -21.04 14.49
C LEU A 250 -9.24 -19.65 13.86
N GLU A 251 -10.13 -19.47 12.88
CA GLU A 251 -10.37 -18.15 12.26
C GLU A 251 -10.90 -17.09 13.24
N LYS A 252 -11.74 -17.48 14.22
CA LYS A 252 -12.21 -16.54 15.26
C LYS A 252 -11.07 -16.03 16.14
N LEU A 253 -10.07 -16.86 16.43
CA LEU A 253 -8.87 -16.44 17.17
C LEU A 253 -8.02 -15.43 16.38
N SER A 254 -8.08 -15.49 15.03
CA SER A 254 -7.35 -14.60 14.12
C SER A 254 -8.12 -13.36 13.66
N ILE A 255 -9.32 -13.08 14.21
CA ILE A 255 -10.21 -12.04 13.67
C ILE A 255 -9.59 -10.64 13.65
N ASP A 256 -8.83 -10.25 14.68
CA ASP A 256 -8.17 -8.93 14.72
C ASP A 256 -7.10 -8.78 13.63
N TYR A 257 -6.36 -9.84 13.32
CA TYR A 257 -5.38 -9.87 12.22
C TYR A 257 -6.07 -9.69 10.86
N TYR A 258 -7.19 -10.40 10.62
CA TYR A 258 -7.96 -10.26 9.38
C TYR A 258 -8.55 -8.85 9.22
N GLN A 259 -9.00 -8.22 10.32
CA GLN A 259 -9.53 -6.86 10.26
C GLN A 259 -8.44 -5.79 10.05
N ASP A 260 -7.22 -5.99 10.58
CA ASP A 260 -6.09 -5.10 10.28
C ASP A 260 -5.71 -5.17 8.79
N LEU A 261 -5.64 -6.37 8.21
CA LEU A 261 -5.41 -6.59 6.77
C LEU A 261 -6.51 -5.96 5.91
N ARG A 262 -7.79 -6.19 6.23
CA ARG A 262 -8.92 -5.60 5.49
C ARG A 262 -8.97 -4.07 5.61
N LYS A 263 -8.57 -3.49 6.75
CA LYS A 263 -8.41 -2.03 6.88
C LYS A 263 -7.34 -1.49 5.92
N ALA A 264 -6.18 -2.16 5.84
CA ALA A 264 -5.11 -1.79 4.92
C ALA A 264 -5.56 -1.93 3.45
N ALA A 265 -6.23 -3.03 3.09
CA ALA A 265 -6.68 -3.30 1.73
C ALA A 265 -7.77 -2.33 1.26
N GLU A 266 -8.68 -1.95 2.16
CA GLU A 266 -9.71 -0.96 1.86
C GLU A 266 -9.13 0.44 1.69
N CYS A 267 -8.10 0.79 2.47
CA CYS A 267 -7.33 2.01 2.21
C CYS A 267 -6.68 1.96 0.82
N HIS A 268 -6.01 0.86 0.48
CA HIS A 268 -5.36 0.68 -0.81
C HIS A 268 -6.35 0.85 -1.99
N ARG A 269 -7.52 0.20 -1.92
CA ARG A 269 -8.62 0.37 -2.90
C ARG A 269 -9.03 1.83 -3.08
N GLN A 270 -9.27 2.56 -1.98
CA GLN A 270 -9.71 3.95 -2.06
C GLN A 270 -8.61 4.91 -2.53
N VAL A 271 -7.34 4.63 -2.19
CA VAL A 271 -6.19 5.36 -2.72
C VAL A 271 -6.05 5.14 -4.22
N ARG A 272 -6.05 3.89 -4.71
CA ARG A 272 -5.89 3.62 -6.14
C ARG A 272 -7.07 4.11 -6.97
N LYS A 273 -8.31 4.03 -6.45
CA LYS A 273 -9.50 4.69 -7.03
C LYS A 273 -9.22 6.18 -7.29
N TYR A 274 -8.75 6.89 -6.26
CA TYR A 274 -8.40 8.31 -6.37
C TYR A 274 -7.30 8.55 -7.42
N ILE A 275 -6.21 7.78 -7.38
CA ILE A 275 -5.07 8.00 -8.28
C ILE A 275 -5.41 7.67 -9.75
N GLN A 276 -6.25 6.67 -10.01
CA GLN A 276 -6.76 6.38 -11.37
C GLN A 276 -7.50 7.59 -11.97
N SER A 277 -8.28 8.35 -11.19
CA SER A 277 -8.91 9.60 -11.67
C SER A 277 -7.93 10.78 -11.82
N TYR A 278 -6.86 10.80 -11.03
CA TYR A 278 -5.88 11.89 -11.02
C TYR A 278 -4.84 11.77 -12.14
N ILE A 279 -4.33 10.57 -12.40
CA ILE A 279 -3.18 10.31 -13.26
C ILE A 279 -3.51 10.51 -14.75
N LYS A 280 -2.69 11.32 -15.41
CA LYS A 280 -2.77 11.65 -16.84
C LYS A 280 -1.38 11.99 -17.37
N PRO A 281 -1.10 11.82 -18.67
CA PRO A 281 0.12 12.31 -19.30
C PRO A 281 0.33 13.80 -19.07
N GLY A 282 1.60 14.22 -19.02
CA GLY A 282 2.01 15.59 -18.70
C GLY A 282 2.18 15.89 -17.20
N ARG A 283 1.86 14.95 -16.29
CA ARG A 283 2.18 15.08 -14.86
C ARG A 283 3.60 14.62 -14.55
N LYS A 284 4.27 15.26 -13.59
CA LYS A 284 5.54 14.75 -13.04
C LYS A 284 5.31 13.48 -12.23
N MET A 285 6.27 12.56 -12.28
CA MET A 285 6.23 11.33 -11.48
C MET A 285 6.19 11.63 -9.98
N ILE A 286 6.91 12.66 -9.54
CA ILE A 286 6.93 13.07 -8.13
C ILE A 286 5.57 13.57 -7.63
N ASP A 287 4.80 14.27 -8.48
CA ASP A 287 3.44 14.74 -8.14
C ASP A 287 2.47 13.56 -7.97
N ILE A 288 2.58 12.56 -8.85
CA ILE A 288 1.76 11.34 -8.80
C ILE A 288 2.04 10.59 -7.49
N VAL A 289 3.31 10.33 -7.22
CA VAL A 289 3.77 9.59 -6.04
C VAL A 289 3.40 10.32 -4.74
N GLN A 290 3.70 11.62 -4.62
CA GLN A 290 3.33 12.40 -3.44
C GLN A 290 1.81 12.46 -3.24
N LYS A 291 1.00 12.41 -4.30
CA LYS A 291 -0.47 12.32 -4.18
C LYS A 291 -0.95 10.95 -3.70
N THR A 292 -0.33 9.87 -4.16
CA THR A 292 -0.58 8.50 -3.63
C THR A 292 -0.25 8.45 -2.14
N GLU A 293 0.97 8.85 -1.77
CA GLU A 293 1.46 8.83 -0.39
C GLU A 293 0.62 9.73 0.53
N GLN A 294 0.29 10.96 0.10
CA GLN A 294 -0.61 11.87 0.82
C GLN A 294 -1.99 11.24 1.05
N LYS A 295 -2.59 10.64 0.02
CA LYS A 295 -3.94 10.05 0.12
C LYS A 295 -3.94 8.84 1.07
N THR A 296 -2.91 7.98 1.00
CA THR A 296 -2.74 6.87 1.96
C THR A 296 -2.63 7.38 3.39
N LYS A 297 -1.80 8.40 3.62
CA LYS A 297 -1.61 9.02 4.95
C LYS A 297 -2.93 9.53 5.53
N GLU A 298 -3.74 10.23 4.72
CA GLU A 298 -5.04 10.77 5.09
C GLU A 298 -6.05 9.67 5.45
N LEU A 299 -6.21 8.66 4.57
CA LEU A 299 -7.24 7.63 4.72
C LEU A 299 -6.94 6.59 5.81
N ILE A 300 -5.67 6.19 5.98
CA ILE A 300 -5.28 5.25 7.04
C ILE A 300 -5.15 5.90 8.41
N LEU A 301 -4.97 7.24 8.43
CA LEU A 301 -4.48 8.06 9.54
C LEU A 301 -3.08 7.61 10.00
N SER A 302 -2.06 7.88 9.18
CA SER A 302 -0.68 7.42 9.44
C SER A 302 -0.21 7.80 10.84
N HIS A 303 0.29 6.82 11.59
CA HIS A 303 0.69 6.98 12.98
C HIS A 303 1.84 6.05 13.38
N LYS A 304 3.05 6.43 12.98
CA LYS A 304 4.28 5.67 13.22
C LYS A 304 4.14 4.25 12.66
N LEU A 305 4.85 3.30 13.23
CA LEU A 305 4.72 1.86 12.94
C LEU A 305 3.31 1.27 13.17
N LYS A 306 2.34 2.01 13.73
CA LYS A 306 0.98 1.45 13.93
C LYS A 306 0.20 1.32 12.63
N CYS A 307 0.33 2.28 11.72
CA CYS A 307 -0.29 2.22 10.40
C CYS A 307 0.25 3.36 9.53
N GLY A 308 0.34 3.13 8.23
CA GLY A 308 1.00 4.06 7.30
C GLY A 308 1.25 3.40 5.94
N TRP A 309 2.31 3.84 5.27
CA TRP A 309 2.82 3.24 4.03
C TRP A 309 3.54 1.92 4.33
N GLY A 310 3.27 0.87 3.56
CA GLY A 310 3.96 -0.42 3.70
C GLY A 310 5.39 -0.38 3.15
N PHE A 311 5.58 0.36 2.06
CA PHE A 311 6.85 0.63 1.36
C PHE A 311 6.65 1.84 0.41
N PRO A 312 7.71 2.42 -0.19
CA PRO A 312 7.60 3.59 -1.06
C PRO A 312 6.79 3.34 -2.33
N THR A 313 6.06 4.34 -2.81
CA THR A 313 5.29 4.18 -4.07
C THR A 313 6.23 4.05 -5.27
N GLY A 314 6.31 2.84 -5.81
CA GLY A 314 6.87 2.54 -7.12
C GLY A 314 6.03 3.13 -8.24
N CYS A 315 6.69 3.67 -9.25
CA CYS A 315 6.08 4.25 -10.45
C CYS A 315 6.91 3.94 -11.71
N SER A 316 7.43 2.70 -11.78
CA SER A 316 8.44 2.26 -12.75
C SER A 316 7.96 2.42 -14.20
N LEU A 317 8.76 3.07 -15.04
CA LEU A 317 8.40 3.37 -16.44
C LEU A 317 9.05 2.41 -17.44
N ASN A 318 8.28 2.00 -18.45
CA ASN A 318 8.73 1.30 -19.65
C ASN A 318 9.54 0.02 -19.35
N ASN A 319 10.85 -0.01 -19.64
CA ASN A 319 11.70 -1.17 -19.41
C ASN A 319 12.06 -1.37 -17.92
N CYS A 320 11.88 -0.36 -17.07
CA CYS A 320 11.97 -0.50 -15.62
C CYS A 320 10.73 -1.23 -15.11
N ALA A 321 10.89 -2.41 -14.52
CA ALA A 321 9.83 -3.22 -13.95
C ALA A 321 9.44 -2.76 -12.54
N ALA A 322 10.42 -2.69 -11.62
CA ALA A 322 10.19 -2.47 -10.19
C ALA A 322 11.23 -1.50 -9.56
N HIS A 323 10.96 -1.07 -8.32
CA HIS A 323 11.84 -0.27 -7.45
C HIS A 323 12.26 1.13 -7.93
N TYR A 324 11.61 1.71 -8.94
CA TYR A 324 11.76 3.14 -9.25
C TYR A 324 10.70 3.99 -8.53
N THR A 325 11.15 4.89 -7.66
CA THR A 325 10.40 6.06 -7.20
C THR A 325 11.29 7.29 -7.38
N PRO A 326 10.77 8.46 -7.81
CA PRO A 326 11.57 9.65 -8.01
C PRO A 326 12.24 10.11 -6.71
N ASN A 327 13.49 10.56 -6.81
CA ASN A 327 14.15 11.32 -5.75
C ASN A 327 13.82 12.82 -5.91
N TYR A 328 14.10 13.65 -4.88
CA TYR A 328 13.99 15.09 -5.05
C TYR A 328 14.97 15.61 -6.13
N GLY A 329 14.45 16.41 -7.07
CA GLY A 329 15.17 16.84 -8.28
C GLY A 329 14.93 15.99 -9.52
N ASP A 330 14.15 14.91 -9.42
CA ASP A 330 13.69 14.15 -10.59
C ASP A 330 12.58 14.93 -11.34
N GLU A 331 12.89 15.33 -12.57
CA GLU A 331 12.01 16.08 -13.46
C GLU A 331 11.24 15.18 -14.45
N THR A 332 11.22 13.86 -14.24
CA THR A 332 10.53 12.90 -15.12
C THR A 332 9.02 13.17 -15.17
N VAL A 333 8.48 13.22 -16.38
CA VAL A 333 7.07 13.46 -16.70
C VAL A 333 6.50 12.25 -17.41
N LEU A 334 5.33 11.78 -16.97
CA LEU A 334 4.57 10.70 -17.58
C LEU A 334 4.09 11.10 -18.98
N LYS A 335 4.30 10.25 -19.98
CA LYS A 335 3.91 10.48 -21.38
C LYS A 335 2.78 9.56 -21.81
N GLU A 336 2.17 9.87 -22.95
CA GLU A 336 1.09 9.09 -23.57
C GLU A 336 1.52 7.64 -23.89
N ASP A 337 2.76 7.49 -24.36
CA ASP A 337 3.36 6.21 -24.74
C ASP A 337 4.14 5.52 -23.62
N ASP A 338 4.05 6.00 -22.37
CA ASP A 338 4.70 5.34 -21.23
C ASP A 338 3.85 4.21 -20.65
N VAL A 339 4.50 3.13 -20.22
CA VAL A 339 3.90 2.03 -19.43
C VAL A 339 4.40 2.12 -17.99
N CYS A 340 3.59 2.69 -17.12
CA CYS A 340 3.89 2.94 -15.70
C CYS A 340 3.33 1.82 -14.82
N LYS A 341 4.17 1.18 -14.00
CA LYS A 341 3.71 0.29 -12.92
C LYS A 341 3.54 1.12 -11.66
N LEU A 342 2.30 1.29 -11.19
CA LEU A 342 2.03 1.96 -9.92
C LEU A 342 1.85 0.90 -8.84
N ASP A 343 2.75 0.93 -7.86
CA ASP A 343 2.98 -0.12 -6.89
C ASP A 343 3.14 0.55 -5.52
N PHE A 344 2.30 0.23 -4.52
CA PHE A 344 2.39 0.87 -3.20
C PHE A 344 1.76 0.07 -2.06
N GLY A 345 2.50 -0.05 -0.96
CA GLY A 345 2.01 -0.74 0.23
C GLY A 345 1.16 0.13 1.14
N VAL A 346 0.18 -0.49 1.81
CA VAL A 346 -0.46 0.06 3.02
C VAL A 346 -0.33 -0.95 4.14
N HIS A 347 -0.02 -0.52 5.37
CA HIS A 347 0.07 -1.45 6.51
C HIS A 347 -0.74 -1.00 7.73
N VAL A 348 -1.19 -1.98 8.52
CA VAL A 348 -1.80 -1.80 9.85
C VAL A 348 -1.18 -2.80 10.82
N ASN A 349 -0.66 -2.31 11.95
CA ASN A 349 0.09 -3.04 12.97
C ASN A 349 1.25 -3.92 12.42
N GLY A 350 1.76 -3.57 11.23
CA GLY A 350 2.80 -4.31 10.52
C GLY A 350 2.28 -5.36 9.52
N TYR A 351 0.97 -5.58 9.42
CA TYR A 351 0.39 -6.40 8.36
C TYR A 351 0.26 -5.55 7.09
N ILE A 352 1.02 -5.90 6.07
CA ILE A 352 1.15 -5.14 4.82
C ILE A 352 0.18 -5.70 3.79
N ILE A 353 -0.46 -4.81 3.04
CA ILE A 353 -1.09 -5.13 1.77
C ILE A 353 -0.20 -4.58 0.67
N ASP A 354 0.34 -5.52 -0.09
CA ASP A 354 1.07 -5.39 -1.35
C ASP A 354 0.09 -5.52 -2.52
N CYS A 355 0.10 -4.56 -3.45
CA CYS A 355 -0.78 -4.53 -4.60
C CYS A 355 -0.35 -3.44 -5.61
N ALA A 356 -0.20 -3.85 -6.86
CA ALA A 356 0.28 -3.03 -7.96
C ALA A 356 -0.58 -3.21 -9.21
N PHE A 357 -0.60 -2.18 -10.06
CA PHE A 357 -1.26 -2.22 -11.36
C PHE A 357 -0.52 -1.42 -12.42
N THR A 358 -0.71 -1.81 -13.68
CA THR A 358 -0.15 -1.11 -14.83
C THR A 358 -1.07 0.01 -15.31
N ILE A 359 -0.46 1.13 -15.66
CA ILE A 359 -1.09 2.32 -16.21
C ILE A 359 -0.44 2.60 -17.56
N ALA A 360 -1.26 2.53 -18.61
CA ALA A 360 -0.92 2.93 -19.96
C ALA A 360 -2.14 3.63 -20.59
N PHE A 361 -1.91 4.43 -21.62
CA PHE A 361 -2.95 5.20 -22.31
C PHE A 361 -3.15 4.69 -23.76
N ASN A 362 -2.08 4.19 -24.38
CA ASN A 362 -2.06 3.66 -25.74
C ASN A 362 -2.50 2.18 -25.81
N ASP A 363 -3.42 1.84 -26.71
CA ASP A 363 -4.04 0.52 -26.88
C ASP A 363 -3.08 -0.56 -27.41
N LYS A 364 -1.97 -0.17 -28.06
CA LYS A 364 -0.90 -1.09 -28.48
C LYS A 364 -0.33 -1.93 -27.33
N TYR A 365 -0.48 -1.49 -26.07
CA TYR A 365 -0.02 -2.20 -24.88
C TYR A 365 -1.05 -3.19 -24.31
N ASP A 366 -2.26 -3.28 -24.87
CA ASP A 366 -3.34 -4.11 -24.32
C ASP A 366 -2.94 -5.58 -24.12
N ASN A 367 -2.26 -6.20 -25.10
CA ASN A 367 -1.84 -7.60 -24.98
C ASN A 367 -0.75 -7.80 -23.90
N LEU A 368 0.13 -6.81 -23.71
CA LEU A 368 1.16 -6.85 -22.66
C LEU A 368 0.52 -6.74 -21.26
N ILE A 369 -0.54 -5.94 -21.11
CA ILE A 369 -1.27 -5.82 -19.85
C ILE A 369 -2.12 -7.06 -19.60
N LYS A 370 -2.85 -7.58 -20.61
CA LYS A 370 -3.62 -8.83 -20.50
C LYS A 370 -2.77 -10.02 -20.10
N ALA A 371 -1.59 -10.20 -20.71
CA ALA A 371 -0.66 -11.27 -20.34
C ALA A 371 -0.35 -11.27 -18.84
N THR A 372 -0.12 -10.09 -18.26
CA THR A 372 0.14 -9.92 -16.83
C THR A 372 -1.13 -10.08 -15.97
N GLN A 373 -2.28 -9.59 -16.44
CA GLN A 373 -3.55 -9.77 -15.72
C GLN A 373 -3.93 -11.26 -15.63
N ASP A 374 -3.83 -11.98 -16.74
CA ASP A 374 -4.11 -13.42 -16.81
C ASP A 374 -3.03 -14.24 -16.10
N GLY A 375 -1.75 -13.85 -16.21
CA GLY A 375 -0.65 -14.43 -15.43
C GLY A 375 -0.89 -14.34 -13.93
N THR A 376 -1.14 -13.14 -13.41
CA THR A 376 -1.40 -12.93 -11.97
C THR A 376 -2.69 -13.60 -11.51
N ASN A 377 -3.78 -13.54 -12.28
CA ASN A 377 -5.02 -14.23 -11.94
C ASN A 377 -4.87 -15.77 -11.98
N THR A 378 -4.06 -16.30 -12.89
CA THR A 378 -3.68 -17.73 -12.91
C THR A 378 -2.88 -18.09 -11.66
N GLY A 379 -1.89 -17.28 -11.30
CA GLY A 379 -1.13 -17.44 -10.05
C GLY A 379 -2.04 -17.44 -8.81
N ILE A 380 -2.99 -16.50 -8.74
CA ILE A 380 -3.99 -16.42 -7.65
C ILE A 380 -4.89 -17.66 -7.64
N LYS A 381 -5.30 -18.16 -8.81
CA LYS A 381 -6.15 -19.35 -8.95
C LYS A 381 -5.45 -20.61 -8.45
N GLU A 382 -4.21 -20.85 -8.87
CA GLU A 382 -3.42 -22.03 -8.52
C GLU A 382 -2.81 -21.97 -7.10
N ALA A 383 -2.63 -20.77 -6.53
CA ALA A 383 -2.21 -20.61 -5.14
C ALA A 383 -3.22 -21.23 -4.14
N GLY A 384 -2.72 -21.88 -3.09
CA GLY A 384 -3.56 -22.50 -2.07
C GLY A 384 -2.76 -23.28 -1.05
N ILE A 385 -3.39 -23.71 0.04
CA ILE A 385 -2.73 -24.58 1.02
C ILE A 385 -2.25 -25.87 0.31
N ASP A 386 -1.02 -26.30 0.63
CA ASP A 386 -0.29 -27.42 0.01
C ASP A 386 0.10 -27.22 -1.48
N ALA A 387 -0.16 -26.06 -2.09
CA ALA A 387 0.26 -25.78 -3.46
C ALA A 387 1.79 -25.64 -3.56
N ARG A 388 2.40 -26.32 -4.55
CA ARG A 388 3.84 -26.24 -4.83
C ARG A 388 4.19 -24.97 -5.60
N MET A 389 5.21 -24.25 -5.15
CA MET A 389 5.66 -23.01 -5.80
C MET A 389 6.04 -23.19 -7.27
N CYS A 390 6.63 -24.34 -7.64
CA CYS A 390 7.03 -24.62 -9.02
C CYS A 390 5.84 -24.75 -9.99
N ASP A 391 4.72 -25.32 -9.53
CA ASP A 391 3.53 -25.56 -10.36
C ASP A 391 2.83 -24.23 -10.65
N ILE A 392 2.74 -23.36 -9.64
CA ILE A 392 2.23 -21.99 -9.78
C ILE A 392 3.06 -21.22 -10.81
N GLY A 393 4.40 -21.31 -10.73
CA GLY A 393 5.28 -20.63 -11.69
C GLY A 393 5.23 -21.19 -13.12
N GLU A 394 4.95 -22.48 -13.29
CA GLU A 394 4.70 -23.09 -14.60
C GLU A 394 3.38 -22.60 -15.20
N ALA A 395 2.29 -22.59 -14.42
CA ALA A 395 0.99 -22.09 -14.87
C ALA A 395 1.00 -20.59 -15.21
N ILE A 396 1.71 -19.77 -14.41
CA ILE A 396 1.93 -18.35 -14.69
C ILE A 396 2.71 -18.16 -16.01
N GLN A 397 3.75 -18.98 -16.25
CA GLN A 397 4.52 -18.90 -17.48
C GLN A 397 3.67 -19.24 -18.70
N GLU A 398 2.90 -20.33 -18.65
CA GLU A 398 2.00 -20.73 -19.74
C GLU A 398 0.99 -19.63 -20.07
N ALA A 399 0.39 -19.01 -19.06
CA ALA A 399 -0.51 -17.88 -19.24
C ALA A 399 0.17 -16.68 -19.91
N ILE A 400 1.34 -16.24 -19.44
CA ILE A 400 2.03 -15.06 -19.98
C ILE A 400 2.59 -15.32 -21.39
N GLU A 401 3.19 -16.48 -21.64
CA GLU A 401 3.80 -16.84 -22.93
C GLU A 401 2.78 -17.20 -24.02
N SER A 402 1.49 -17.33 -23.66
CA SER A 402 0.39 -17.45 -24.63
C SER A 402 0.11 -16.16 -25.42
N TYR A 403 0.70 -15.02 -25.02
CA TYR A 403 0.48 -13.72 -25.62
C TYR A 403 1.64 -13.22 -26.50
N GLU A 404 1.29 -12.48 -27.55
CA GLU A 404 2.21 -11.72 -28.39
C GLU A 404 1.72 -10.28 -28.59
N ILE A 405 2.66 -9.39 -28.93
CA ILE A 405 2.41 -7.95 -29.13
C ILE A 405 3.12 -7.45 -30.38
N GLU A 406 2.42 -6.68 -31.21
CA GLU A 406 3.02 -6.01 -32.36
C GLU A 406 3.47 -4.59 -31.97
N LEU A 407 4.77 -4.31 -32.10
CA LEU A 407 5.36 -3.00 -31.89
C LEU A 407 6.18 -2.62 -33.13
N ASN A 408 5.86 -1.47 -33.74
CA ASN A 408 6.56 -0.94 -34.91
C ASN A 408 6.65 -1.96 -36.08
N GLN A 409 5.53 -2.57 -36.46
CA GLN A 409 5.44 -3.57 -37.55
C GLN A 409 6.24 -4.86 -37.31
N LYS A 410 6.53 -5.17 -36.04
CA LYS A 410 7.21 -6.40 -35.64
C LYS A 410 6.50 -7.03 -34.46
N VAL A 411 6.24 -8.32 -34.56
CA VAL A 411 5.69 -9.14 -33.47
C VAL A 411 6.79 -9.53 -32.49
N TYR A 412 6.48 -9.43 -31.20
CA TYR A 412 7.31 -9.86 -30.09
C TYR A 412 6.51 -10.85 -29.23
N PRO A 413 7.05 -12.04 -28.91
CA PRO A 413 6.45 -12.88 -27.88
C PRO A 413 6.61 -12.18 -26.53
N ILE A 414 5.54 -12.18 -25.73
CA ILE A 414 5.58 -11.64 -24.37
C ILE A 414 6.19 -12.70 -23.45
N LYS A 415 7.02 -12.27 -22.49
CA LYS A 415 7.76 -13.17 -21.59
C LYS A 415 7.60 -12.77 -20.13
N PRO A 416 7.47 -13.72 -19.20
CA PRO A 416 7.64 -13.42 -17.78
C PRO A 416 9.06 -12.95 -17.49
N ILE A 417 9.22 -12.06 -16.50
CA ILE A 417 10.54 -11.64 -16.02
C ILE A 417 11.09 -12.70 -15.05
N SER A 418 11.83 -13.66 -15.59
CA SER A 418 12.29 -14.90 -14.94
C SER A 418 13.04 -14.76 -13.60
N ASN A 419 13.58 -13.58 -13.28
CA ASN A 419 14.25 -13.28 -12.01
C ASN A 419 13.47 -12.34 -11.06
N LEU A 420 12.22 -11.99 -11.39
CA LEU A 420 11.23 -11.44 -10.46
C LEU A 420 10.29 -12.55 -9.96
N ARG A 421 9.68 -12.37 -8.80
CA ARG A 421 8.93 -13.39 -8.06
C ARG A 421 8.02 -12.71 -7.04
N GLY A 422 6.78 -13.16 -6.92
CA GLY A 422 6.00 -12.88 -5.71
C GLY A 422 6.62 -13.54 -4.47
N HIS A 423 6.09 -13.23 -3.29
CA HIS A 423 6.72 -13.61 -2.03
C HIS A 423 5.70 -13.76 -0.90
N SER A 424 6.06 -14.53 0.14
CA SER A 424 5.31 -14.42 1.40
C SER A 424 5.52 -13.04 2.00
N ILE A 425 4.56 -12.59 2.80
CA ILE A 425 4.60 -11.34 3.57
C ILE A 425 4.53 -11.72 5.05
N CYS A 426 5.35 -11.08 5.87
CA CYS A 426 5.37 -11.26 7.31
C CYS A 426 5.17 -9.92 8.02
N LYS A 427 4.90 -9.96 9.33
CA LYS A 427 4.61 -8.77 10.12
C LYS A 427 5.82 -7.82 10.18
N TYR A 428 5.67 -6.63 9.58
CA TYR A 428 6.70 -5.62 9.29
C TYR A 428 7.77 -6.03 8.26
N VAL A 429 7.54 -7.11 7.51
CA VAL A 429 8.55 -7.72 6.63
C VAL A 429 7.92 -8.01 5.28
N ILE A 430 8.23 -7.19 4.29
CA ILE A 430 7.65 -7.32 2.95
C ILE A 430 7.98 -8.68 2.32
N HIS A 431 9.26 -9.08 2.37
CA HIS A 431 9.73 -10.40 1.93
C HIS A 431 9.84 -11.38 3.11
N GLY A 432 8.80 -12.18 3.34
CA GLY A 432 8.70 -13.19 4.41
C GLY A 432 9.56 -14.45 4.23
N GLY A 433 10.26 -14.59 3.09
CA GLY A 433 11.27 -15.61 2.85
C GLY A 433 10.89 -16.71 1.86
N LYS A 434 9.59 -17.02 1.71
CA LYS A 434 9.09 -17.93 0.65
C LYS A 434 8.95 -17.14 -0.65
N CYS A 435 9.26 -17.76 -1.80
CA CYS A 435 9.16 -17.09 -3.11
C CYS A 435 8.20 -17.81 -4.06
N VAL A 436 7.27 -17.07 -4.65
CA VAL A 436 6.34 -17.52 -5.70
C VAL A 436 6.97 -17.20 -7.07
N PRO A 437 7.54 -18.18 -7.79
CA PRO A 437 8.15 -17.93 -9.09
C PRO A 437 7.08 -17.64 -10.14
N ILE A 438 7.45 -16.88 -11.18
CA ILE A 438 6.60 -16.58 -12.35
C ILE A 438 7.07 -17.29 -13.62
N VAL A 439 7.98 -18.26 -13.45
CA VAL A 439 8.51 -19.16 -14.47
C VAL A 439 8.59 -20.57 -13.91
N LYS A 440 8.52 -21.57 -14.79
CA LYS A 440 8.80 -22.97 -14.44
C LYS A 440 10.20 -23.08 -13.84
N GLN A 441 10.29 -23.70 -12.66
CA GLN A 441 11.55 -23.99 -11.99
C GLN A 441 11.69 -25.49 -11.76
N GLN A 442 12.93 -25.95 -11.60
CA GLN A 442 13.18 -27.31 -11.11
C GLN A 442 12.53 -27.47 -9.73
N GLU A 443 11.96 -28.66 -9.48
CA GLU A 443 11.16 -28.92 -8.31
C GLU A 443 11.91 -28.59 -7.02
N LYS A 444 11.30 -27.74 -6.20
CA LYS A 444 11.71 -27.43 -4.83
C LYS A 444 10.59 -27.86 -3.90
N HIS A 445 10.93 -28.41 -2.75
CA HIS A 445 9.96 -28.81 -1.71
C HIS A 445 9.32 -27.62 -0.96
N GLU A 446 9.23 -26.44 -1.58
CA GLU A 446 8.61 -25.25 -0.98
C GLU A 446 7.12 -25.20 -1.38
N ILE A 447 6.27 -25.13 -0.36
CA ILE A 447 4.81 -25.12 -0.49
C ILE A 447 4.20 -23.93 0.26
N MET A 448 3.00 -23.57 -0.15
CA MET A 448 2.12 -22.63 0.54
C MET A 448 1.44 -23.31 1.74
N GLU A 449 1.45 -22.65 2.91
CA GLU A 449 0.94 -23.22 4.17
C GLU A 449 -0.31 -22.46 4.69
N GLU A 450 -1.08 -23.10 5.58
CA GLU A 450 -2.24 -22.47 6.21
C GLU A 450 -1.82 -21.27 7.08
N GLY A 451 -2.47 -20.13 6.87
CA GLY A 451 -2.18 -18.87 7.56
C GLY A 451 -1.17 -17.96 6.84
N ASP A 452 -0.49 -18.44 5.80
CA ASP A 452 0.43 -17.62 5.00
C ASP A 452 -0.29 -16.45 4.32
N LEU A 453 0.41 -15.32 4.27
CA LEU A 453 0.07 -14.13 3.50
C LEU A 453 1.04 -14.04 2.32
N PHE A 454 0.56 -13.85 1.10
CA PHE A 454 1.41 -13.80 -0.11
C PHE A 454 1.08 -12.59 -0.97
N ALA A 455 2.13 -11.91 -1.44
CA ALA A 455 2.10 -11.12 -2.67
C ALA A 455 2.11 -12.09 -3.86
N ILE A 456 1.02 -12.13 -4.63
CA ILE A 456 0.99 -12.78 -5.94
C ILE A 456 1.10 -11.68 -6.98
N GLU A 457 2.32 -11.43 -7.43
CA GLU A 457 2.67 -10.51 -8.50
C GLU A 457 3.22 -11.26 -9.72
N THR A 458 2.97 -10.72 -10.91
CA THR A 458 3.64 -11.16 -12.13
C THR A 458 4.10 -9.97 -12.95
N PHE A 459 5.16 -10.19 -13.72
CA PHE A 459 5.74 -9.18 -14.61
C PHE A 459 5.90 -9.76 -16.00
N ALA A 460 5.24 -9.15 -16.98
CA ALA A 460 5.47 -9.46 -18.38
C ALA A 460 6.41 -8.42 -19.03
N SER A 461 7.16 -8.84 -20.04
CA SER A 461 8.14 -8.03 -20.75
C SER A 461 8.16 -8.33 -22.24
N THR A 462 8.36 -7.29 -23.06
CA THR A 462 8.67 -7.42 -24.50
C THR A 462 10.19 -7.55 -24.78
N GLY A 463 11.00 -7.56 -23.72
CA GLY A 463 12.46 -7.56 -23.76
C GLY A 463 13.08 -8.96 -23.67
N LYS A 464 14.06 -9.13 -22.78
CA LYS A 464 14.68 -10.43 -22.53
C LYS A 464 13.87 -11.32 -21.59
N GLY A 465 12.99 -10.75 -20.76
CA GLY A 465 12.38 -11.48 -19.64
C GLY A 465 13.37 -11.66 -18.48
N PHE A 466 14.26 -10.68 -18.29
CA PHE A 466 15.26 -10.68 -17.23
C PHE A 466 15.67 -9.24 -16.90
N VAL A 467 15.62 -8.87 -15.62
CA VAL A 467 15.98 -7.52 -15.12
C VAL A 467 17.38 -7.48 -14.50
N VAL A 468 18.04 -6.34 -14.62
CA VAL A 468 19.27 -5.99 -13.90
C VAL A 468 19.08 -4.66 -13.16
N HIS A 469 19.91 -4.39 -12.16
CA HIS A 469 19.95 -3.07 -11.53
C HIS A 469 20.44 -2.01 -12.53
N ASP A 470 19.68 -0.93 -12.69
CA ASP A 470 20.02 0.26 -13.49
C ASP A 470 19.44 1.51 -12.80
N ASN A 471 19.93 2.69 -13.18
CA ASN A 471 19.57 4.01 -12.59
C ASN A 471 19.91 4.18 -11.10
N ASP A 472 19.62 5.36 -10.56
CA ASP A 472 19.92 5.72 -9.17
C ASP A 472 19.00 5.01 -8.16
N CYS A 473 19.60 4.49 -7.09
CA CYS A 473 18.86 3.81 -6.03
C CYS A 473 18.00 4.77 -5.20
N SER A 474 16.71 4.49 -5.11
CA SER A 474 15.74 5.26 -4.33
C SER A 474 15.19 4.49 -3.13
N HIS A 475 15.04 3.16 -3.23
CA HIS A 475 14.49 2.30 -2.18
C HIS A 475 15.59 1.70 -1.29
N TYR A 476 15.28 1.57 0.00
CA TYR A 476 16.16 1.02 1.03
C TYR A 476 15.35 0.27 2.08
N MET A 477 15.89 -0.78 2.69
CA MET A 477 15.26 -1.49 3.81
C MET A 477 16.30 -1.83 4.89
N ARG A 478 15.88 -1.93 6.15
CA ARG A 478 16.74 -2.36 7.25
C ARG A 478 16.96 -3.88 7.19
N ASN A 479 18.21 -4.33 7.08
CA ASN A 479 18.54 -5.75 7.22
C ASN A 479 18.23 -6.21 8.67
N ARG A 480 17.44 -7.29 8.80
CA ARG A 480 16.93 -7.78 10.10
C ARG A 480 17.93 -8.65 10.87
N ASP A 481 18.83 -9.31 10.16
CA ASP A 481 19.82 -10.25 10.71
C ASP A 481 21.00 -9.50 11.35
N VAL A 482 21.32 -8.31 10.85
CA VAL A 482 22.36 -7.43 11.41
C VAL A 482 21.81 -6.65 12.61
N GLN A 483 21.78 -7.31 13.78
CA GLN A 483 21.31 -6.72 15.03
C GLN A 483 22.27 -5.64 15.59
N TYR A 484 23.58 -5.85 15.47
CA TYR A 484 24.62 -4.93 15.93
C TYR A 484 25.75 -4.79 14.92
N ALA A 485 26.14 -3.56 14.63
CA ALA A 485 27.32 -3.23 13.85
C ALA A 485 28.04 -2.00 14.44
N PRO A 486 29.39 -1.97 14.48
CA PRO A 486 30.14 -0.90 15.12
C PRO A 486 30.22 0.37 14.25
N ILE A 487 29.15 1.18 14.25
CA ILE A 487 29.11 2.46 13.53
C ILE A 487 30.07 3.46 14.18
N ARG A 488 31.05 3.96 13.41
CA ARG A 488 31.96 5.02 13.86
C ARG A 488 31.39 6.43 13.64
N LEU A 489 30.75 6.66 12.50
CA LEU A 489 30.24 7.97 12.07
C LEU A 489 28.97 8.36 12.86
N ASN A 490 28.99 9.51 13.54
CA ASN A 490 27.87 9.95 14.38
C ASN A 490 26.59 10.26 13.57
N SER A 491 26.69 10.82 12.37
CA SER A 491 25.52 11.05 11.51
C SER A 491 24.85 9.75 11.08
N ALA A 492 25.62 8.67 10.84
CA ALA A 492 25.07 7.33 10.57
C ALA A 492 24.36 6.72 11.79
N LYS A 493 24.82 6.98 13.02
CA LYS A 493 24.08 6.58 14.24
C LYS A 493 22.75 7.33 14.37
N THR A 494 22.75 8.63 14.15
CA THR A 494 21.53 9.45 14.18
C THR A 494 20.55 9.01 13.10
N LEU A 495 21.02 8.78 11.88
CA LEU A 495 20.19 8.29 10.77
C LEU A 495 19.61 6.91 11.06
N LEU A 496 20.41 5.96 11.56
CA LEU A 496 19.90 4.63 11.95
C LEU A 496 18.83 4.73 13.03
N LYS A 497 18.99 5.65 14.01
CA LYS A 497 17.94 5.89 15.00
C LYS A 497 16.64 6.37 14.33
N VAL A 498 16.72 7.32 13.40
CA VAL A 498 15.54 7.80 12.65
C VAL A 498 14.89 6.66 11.86
N ILE A 499 15.68 5.81 11.18
CA ILE A 499 15.19 4.64 10.46
C ILE A 499 14.45 3.68 11.41
N ASN A 500 15.06 3.31 12.53
CA ASN A 500 14.45 2.41 13.51
C ASN A 500 13.17 3.02 14.15
N ASP A 501 13.17 4.32 14.46
CA ASP A 501 12.04 5.01 15.10
C ASP A 501 10.85 5.23 14.14
N LYS A 502 11.07 5.18 12.81
CA LYS A 502 10.07 5.54 11.79
C LYS A 502 9.62 4.40 10.88
N PHE A 503 10.56 3.58 10.42
CA PHE A 503 10.32 2.50 9.47
C PHE A 503 10.58 1.12 10.10
N ASP A 504 11.49 1.05 11.07
CA ASP A 504 11.99 -0.19 11.65
C ASP A 504 12.51 -1.14 10.57
N THR A 505 11.68 -2.11 10.17
CA THR A 505 11.98 -3.12 9.15
C THR A 505 11.20 -2.93 7.84
N LEU A 506 10.32 -1.94 7.77
CA LEU A 506 9.62 -1.54 6.54
C LEU A 506 10.60 -0.85 5.56
N PRO A 507 10.43 -1.04 4.24
CA PRO A 507 11.16 -0.26 3.24
C PRO A 507 10.85 1.24 3.31
N PHE A 508 11.83 2.06 2.94
CA PHE A 508 11.74 3.52 2.86
C PHE A 508 12.51 4.06 1.65
N CYS A 509 12.37 5.35 1.35
CA CYS A 509 13.11 6.01 0.27
C CYS A 509 13.81 7.30 0.70
N ASN A 510 14.69 7.84 -0.15
CA ASN A 510 15.39 9.10 0.12
C ASN A 510 14.44 10.27 0.42
N ARG A 511 13.35 10.44 -0.37
CA ARG A 511 12.38 11.51 -0.17
C ARG A 511 11.81 11.50 1.25
N TRP A 512 11.48 10.33 1.78
CA TRP A 512 10.96 10.21 3.14
C TRP A 512 12.00 10.58 4.21
N LEU A 513 13.30 10.37 3.96
CA LEU A 513 14.35 10.86 4.85
C LEU A 513 14.49 12.39 4.76
N ASP A 514 14.43 12.97 3.56
CA ASP A 514 14.42 14.42 3.35
C ASP A 514 13.20 15.08 4.01
N ASP A 515 12.02 14.46 3.90
CA ASP A 515 10.76 14.86 4.54
C ASP A 515 10.81 14.71 6.07
N LEU A 516 11.72 13.90 6.62
CA LEU A 516 12.05 13.85 8.05
C LEU A 516 13.19 14.82 8.44
N GLY A 517 13.49 15.79 7.57
CA GLY A 517 14.51 16.81 7.77
C GLY A 517 15.95 16.30 7.61
N GLN A 518 16.18 15.06 7.15
CA GLN A 518 17.52 14.45 7.08
C GLN A 518 18.34 14.87 5.83
N THR A 519 18.13 16.09 5.32
CA THR A 519 18.60 16.68 4.03
C THR A 519 20.07 16.50 3.59
N ARG A 520 20.93 15.85 4.38
CA ARG A 520 22.33 15.49 4.06
C ARG A 520 22.65 14.04 4.42
N HIS A 521 21.66 13.14 4.34
CA HIS A 521 21.77 11.74 4.76
C HIS A 521 22.66 10.87 3.87
N PHE A 522 22.85 11.18 2.59
CA PHE A 522 23.51 10.30 1.62
C PHE A 522 24.82 9.63 2.10
N MET A 523 25.74 10.38 2.72
CA MET A 523 27.00 9.80 3.24
C MET A 523 26.78 8.89 4.46
N ALA A 524 25.83 9.26 5.31
CA ALA A 524 25.42 8.45 6.46
C ALA A 524 24.70 7.17 6.00
N LEU A 525 23.79 7.27 5.03
CA LEU A 525 23.08 6.14 4.43
C LEU A 525 24.05 5.18 3.73
N LYS A 526 24.99 5.70 2.93
CA LYS A 526 26.06 4.90 2.34
C LYS A 526 26.88 4.16 3.40
N THR A 527 27.18 4.81 4.54
CA THR A 527 27.87 4.14 5.65
C THR A 527 27.05 2.99 6.26
N LEU A 528 25.72 3.11 6.31
CA LEU A 528 24.84 2.02 6.77
C LEU A 528 24.76 0.88 5.74
N VAL A 529 24.80 1.21 4.44
CA VAL A 529 24.85 0.24 3.34
C VAL A 529 26.19 -0.50 3.30
N ASP A 530 27.31 0.21 3.38
CA ASP A 530 28.67 -0.37 3.43
C ASP A 530 28.87 -1.31 4.64
N LEU A 531 28.04 -1.18 5.69
CA LEU A 531 28.03 -2.03 6.89
C LEU A 531 26.95 -3.13 6.87
N ASN A 532 26.22 -3.30 5.76
CA ASN A 532 25.08 -4.22 5.60
C ASN A 532 23.95 -4.01 6.65
N ILE A 533 23.86 -2.82 7.25
CA ILE A 533 22.80 -2.47 8.21
C ILE A 533 21.51 -2.15 7.44
N VAL A 534 21.66 -1.48 6.30
CA VAL A 534 20.58 -1.11 5.37
C VAL A 534 20.92 -1.70 4.01
N GLU A 535 19.95 -2.31 3.36
CA GLU A 535 20.08 -2.86 2.02
C GLU A 535 19.50 -1.88 0.99
N PRO A 536 20.22 -1.56 -0.10
CA PRO A 536 19.70 -0.79 -1.21
C PRO A 536 18.87 -1.69 -2.15
N TYR A 537 17.77 -1.17 -2.67
CA TYR A 537 16.95 -1.81 -3.69
C TYR A 537 16.91 -0.92 -4.94
N PRO A 538 17.90 -1.03 -5.85
CA PRO A 538 17.94 -0.23 -7.06
C PRO A 538 16.82 -0.61 -8.04
N PRO A 539 16.40 0.32 -8.92
CA PRO A 539 15.45 0.03 -9.99
C PRO A 539 15.85 -1.18 -10.83
N LEU A 540 14.88 -2.04 -11.13
CA LEU A 540 15.08 -3.31 -11.84
C LEU A 540 14.60 -3.19 -13.28
N CYS A 541 15.55 -3.17 -14.23
CA CYS A 541 15.30 -2.85 -15.63
C CYS A 541 15.64 -4.02 -16.58
N ASP A 542 14.73 -4.32 -17.52
CA ASP A 542 15.03 -5.12 -18.70
C ASP A 542 15.72 -4.22 -19.75
N ILE A 543 16.06 -4.75 -20.93
CA ILE A 543 16.78 -4.05 -21.99
C ILE A 543 16.10 -2.75 -22.41
N LYS A 544 16.90 -1.73 -22.73
CA LYS A 544 16.40 -0.43 -23.19
C LYS A 544 15.48 -0.59 -24.41
N ASN A 545 14.40 0.18 -24.42
CA ASN A 545 13.31 0.15 -25.42
C ASN A 545 12.41 -1.10 -25.37
N SER A 546 12.50 -1.97 -24.35
CA SER A 546 11.40 -2.88 -24.03
C SER A 546 10.32 -2.17 -23.21
N PHE A 547 9.18 -2.84 -23.06
CA PHE A 547 8.10 -2.43 -22.16
C PHE A 547 7.81 -3.59 -21.21
N THR A 548 7.52 -3.25 -19.95
CA THR A 548 7.09 -4.19 -18.93
C THR A 548 5.79 -3.75 -18.28
N SER A 549 4.98 -4.71 -17.84
CA SER A 549 3.73 -4.54 -17.08
C SER A 549 3.78 -5.38 -15.79
N GLN A 550 3.07 -4.94 -14.75
CA GLN A 550 2.89 -5.62 -13.45
C GLN A 550 1.41 -5.59 -13.07
N MET A 551 0.94 -6.67 -12.44
CA MET A 551 -0.30 -6.71 -11.68
C MET A 551 -0.06 -7.59 -10.46
N GLU A 552 -0.62 -7.21 -9.32
CA GLU A 552 -0.40 -7.90 -8.07
C GLU A 552 -1.62 -7.85 -7.15
N HIS A 553 -1.83 -8.94 -6.40
CA HIS A 553 -2.65 -8.91 -5.21
C HIS A 553 -2.02 -9.63 -4.02
N THR A 554 -2.11 -9.02 -2.84
CA THR A 554 -2.02 -9.76 -1.57
C THR A 554 -3.21 -10.73 -1.43
N ILE A 555 -2.89 -12.00 -1.20
CA ILE A 555 -3.83 -13.06 -0.80
C ILE A 555 -3.50 -13.58 0.61
N LEU A 556 -4.52 -14.05 1.32
CA LEU A 556 -4.40 -14.74 2.60
C LEU A 556 -4.96 -16.16 2.50
N LEU A 557 -4.16 -17.15 2.89
CA LEU A 557 -4.53 -18.56 2.91
C LEU A 557 -5.20 -18.90 4.24
N ARG A 558 -6.48 -18.56 4.40
CA ARG A 558 -7.22 -18.83 5.63
C ARG A 558 -7.56 -20.34 5.74
N PRO A 559 -7.79 -20.86 6.97
CA PRO A 559 -8.16 -22.26 7.18
C PRO A 559 -9.39 -22.73 6.39
N THR A 560 -10.37 -21.84 6.14
CA THR A 560 -11.61 -22.20 5.42
C THR A 560 -11.60 -21.84 3.92
N CYS A 561 -10.79 -20.87 3.50
CA CYS A 561 -10.82 -20.32 2.14
C CYS A 561 -9.58 -19.47 1.83
N LYS A 562 -9.37 -19.18 0.55
CA LYS A 562 -8.39 -18.19 0.06
C LYS A 562 -9.09 -16.83 -0.06
N GLU A 563 -8.53 -15.79 0.56
CA GLU A 563 -9.08 -14.42 0.47
C GLU A 563 -8.12 -13.51 -0.30
N VAL A 564 -8.54 -13.03 -1.47
CA VAL A 564 -7.83 -12.03 -2.26
C VAL A 564 -8.15 -10.65 -1.67
N LEU A 565 -7.47 -10.34 -0.57
CA LEU A 565 -7.72 -9.18 0.30
C LEU A 565 -7.79 -7.86 -0.47
N SER A 566 -6.88 -7.69 -1.44
CA SER A 566 -6.67 -6.46 -2.20
C SER A 566 -7.47 -6.38 -3.50
N ARG A 567 -8.28 -7.39 -3.85
CA ARG A 567 -9.17 -7.34 -5.03
C ARG A 567 -10.11 -6.14 -4.93
N GLY A 568 -10.39 -5.50 -6.06
CA GLY A 568 -11.41 -4.46 -6.18
C GLY A 568 -12.31 -4.69 -7.39
N PRO A 569 -13.23 -3.77 -7.67
CA PRO A 569 -14.00 -3.80 -8.91
C PRO A 569 -13.16 -3.38 -10.13
N ASP A 570 -12.03 -2.71 -9.92
CA ASP A 570 -11.15 -2.15 -10.94
C ASP A 570 -10.22 -3.19 -11.60
N PHE A 571 -9.64 -4.08 -10.79
CA PHE A 571 -8.90 -5.28 -11.19
C PHE A 571 -8.86 -6.31 -10.04
#